data_AF-A0A1V9Y2P8-F1
#
_entry.id   AF-A0A1V9Y2P8-F1
#
_cell.length_a   1.000
_cell.length_b   1.000
_cell.length_c   1.000
_cell.angle_alpha   90.00
_cell.angle_beta   90.00
_cell.angle_gamma   90.00
#
_symmetry.space_group_name_H-M   'P 1'
#
loop_
_entity.id
_entity.type
_entity.pdbx_description
1 polymer ?
#
loop_
_entity_poly.entity_id
_entity_poly.type
_entity_poly.pdbx_seq_one_letter_code
_entity_poly.pdbx_strand_id
1 'polypeptide(L)'
;MGMTRRNSAQPSSTQSRHIQAVVKHPDFNNTSLYNNDIALLLLSDPVNFDDFLRPLCLPPEEPLTPGTTCTVVGWGKSHHDEGSTSDHIDLRFYHILSHIL
;
A
#
# COMPACT_ATOMS: atom_id res chain seq x y z
N MET A 1 -4.34 -5.30 20.49
CA MET A 1 -4.15 -5.33 19.02
C MET A 1 -4.56 -3.95 18.51
N GLY A 2 -3.59 -3.04 18.41
CA GLY A 2 -3.84 -1.59 18.41
C GLY A 2 -4.11 -1.01 17.02
N MET A 3 -5.11 -0.14 16.94
CA MET A 3 -5.40 0.67 15.76
C MET A 3 -4.39 1.82 15.70
N THR A 4 -3.50 1.82 14.70
CA THR A 4 -2.50 2.88 14.52
C THR A 4 -3.18 4.18 14.06
N ARG A 5 -2.98 5.27 14.82
CA ARG A 5 -3.52 6.60 14.52
C ARG A 5 -2.51 7.43 13.72
N ARG A 6 -2.95 8.18 12.70
CA ARG A 6 -2.09 9.06 11.86
C ARG A 6 -1.29 10.07 12.70
N ASN A 7 -1.92 10.60 13.75
CA ASN A 7 -1.37 11.65 14.61
C ASN A 7 -1.24 11.24 16.08
N SER A 8 -1.32 9.94 16.41
CA SER A 8 -0.96 9.53 17.78
C SER A 8 0.55 9.65 17.92
N ALA A 9 0.99 10.44 18.90
CA ALA A 9 2.37 10.49 19.32
C ALA A 9 2.86 9.10 19.80
N GLN A 10 3.23 8.24 18.86
CA GLN A 10 4.42 7.39 18.99
C GLN A 10 5.47 7.98 18.04
N PRO A 11 6.17 9.05 18.47
CA PRO A 11 7.17 9.74 17.64
C PRO A 11 8.42 8.90 17.33
N SER A 12 8.50 7.63 17.73
CA SER A 12 9.73 6.83 17.68
C SER A 12 9.90 5.90 16.48
N SER A 13 8.91 5.73 15.59
CA SER A 13 9.03 4.78 14.44
C SER A 13 8.75 5.37 13.05
N THR A 14 8.31 6.62 12.95
CA THR A 14 8.08 7.24 11.63
C THR A 14 9.39 7.75 11.04
N GLN A 15 9.74 7.28 9.84
CA GLN A 15 10.92 7.71 9.11
C GLN A 15 10.51 8.43 7.83
N SER A 16 10.96 9.68 7.66
CA SER A 16 10.77 10.46 6.43
C SER A 16 12.00 10.36 5.53
N ARG A 17 11.81 10.23 4.22
CA ARG A 17 12.85 10.18 3.19
C ARG A 17 12.44 10.98 1.97
N HIS A 18 13.39 11.62 1.30
CA HIS A 18 13.13 12.24 0.00
C HIS A 18 13.09 11.19 -1.11
N ILE A 19 12.26 11.42 -2.12
CA ILE A 19 12.23 10.61 -3.34
C ILE A 19 13.35 11.12 -4.25
N GLN A 20 14.27 10.23 -4.60
CA GLN A 20 15.33 10.51 -5.56
C GLN A 20 14.82 10.40 -7.00
N ALA A 21 14.01 9.38 -7.29
CA ALA A 21 13.47 9.13 -8.62
C ALA A 21 12.12 8.42 -8.57
N VAL A 22 11.32 8.65 -9.61
CA VAL A 22 10.05 7.96 -9.86
C VAL A 22 10.18 7.20 -11.17
N VAL A 23 10.09 5.86 -11.12
CA VAL A 23 10.15 4.99 -12.30
C VAL A 23 8.77 4.43 -12.55
N LYS A 24 8.07 4.98 -13.56
CA LYS A 24 6.76 4.49 -13.98
C LYS A 24 6.93 3.26 -14.86
N HIS A 25 5.93 2.38 -14.88
CA HIS A 25 5.88 1.33 -15.88
C HIS A 25 5.94 1.95 -17.29
N PRO A 26 6.82 1.47 -18.20
CA PRO A 26 7.00 2.07 -19.52
C PRO A 26 5.71 2.08 -20.34
N ASP A 27 4.88 1.04 -20.16
CA ASP A 27 3.60 0.88 -20.85
C ASP A 27 2.39 1.35 -20.03
N PHE A 28 2.58 2.21 -19.02
CA PHE A 28 1.45 2.80 -18.28
C PHE A 28 0.54 3.56 -19.23
N ASN A 29 -0.75 3.22 -19.24
CA ASN A 29 -1.73 3.87 -20.09
C ASN A 29 -2.99 4.28 -19.30
N ASN A 30 -3.15 5.59 -19.10
CA ASN A 30 -4.30 6.19 -18.43
C ASN A 30 -5.55 6.33 -19.31
N THR A 31 -5.46 6.05 -20.61
CA THR A 31 -6.61 6.09 -21.54
C THR A 31 -7.31 4.75 -21.69
N SER A 32 -6.62 3.63 -21.38
CA SER A 32 -7.15 2.27 -21.47
C SER A 32 -7.20 1.62 -20.09
N LEU A 33 -8.27 1.89 -19.32
CA LEU A 33 -8.59 1.24 -18.04
C LEU A 33 -7.45 1.20 -17.00
N TYR A 34 -6.50 2.13 -17.06
CA TYR A 34 -5.32 2.15 -16.19
C TYR A 34 -4.45 0.89 -16.33
N ASN A 35 -4.24 0.42 -17.56
CA ASN A 35 -3.31 -0.67 -17.83
C ASN A 35 -1.91 -0.32 -17.33
N ASN A 36 -1.28 -1.30 -16.65
CA ASN A 36 0.05 -1.19 -16.05
C ASN A 36 0.17 -0.05 -15.03
N ASP A 37 -0.84 0.15 -14.19
CA ASP A 37 -0.84 1.13 -13.09
C ASP A 37 0.09 0.70 -11.94
N ILE A 38 1.40 0.81 -12.18
CA ILE A 38 2.45 0.50 -11.23
C ILE A 38 3.65 1.45 -11.43
N ALA A 39 4.28 1.84 -10.32
CA ALA A 39 5.50 2.63 -10.32
C ALA A 39 6.39 2.27 -9.12
N LEU A 40 7.70 2.46 -9.29
CA LEU A 40 8.69 2.35 -8.22
C LEU A 40 9.13 3.75 -7.78
N LEU A 41 9.24 3.94 -6.46
CA LEU A 41 9.81 5.14 -5.84
C LEU A 41 11.18 4.80 -5.29
N LEU A 42 12.23 5.40 -5.86
CA LEU A 42 13.59 5.26 -5.34
C LEU A 42 13.80 6.31 -4.25
N LEU A 43 14.11 5.86 -3.04
CA LEU A 43 14.44 6.75 -1.92
C LEU A 43 15.87 7.26 -2.05
N SER A 44 16.08 8.52 -1.69
CA SER A 44 17.40 9.18 -1.63
C SER A 44 18.37 8.51 -0.64
N ASP A 45 17.83 8.00 0.47
CA ASP A 45 18.57 7.31 1.50
C ASP A 45 17.79 6.06 1.96
N PRO A 46 18.49 5.01 2.42
CA PRO A 46 17.85 3.81 2.94
C PRO A 46 17.00 4.09 4.20
N VAL A 47 16.02 3.22 4.43
CA VAL A 47 15.24 3.17 5.68
C VAL A 47 15.87 2.18 6.65
N ASN A 48 15.75 2.45 7.94
CA ASN A 48 16.18 1.50 8.97
C ASN A 48 15.01 0.58 9.32
N PHE A 49 15.17 -0.73 9.16
CA PHE A 49 14.14 -1.68 9.56
C PHE A 49 14.08 -1.83 11.08
N ASP A 50 12.86 -1.97 11.60
CA ASP A 50 12.58 -2.17 13.02
C ASP A 50 11.31 -3.02 13.19
N ASP A 51 10.78 -3.09 14.42
CA ASP A 51 9.57 -3.87 14.72
C ASP A 51 8.30 -3.33 14.04
N PHE A 52 8.33 -2.07 13.58
CA PHE A 52 7.22 -1.35 12.97
C PHE A 52 7.39 -1.13 11.46
N LEU A 53 8.61 -1.21 10.92
CA LEU A 53 8.93 -1.03 9.50
C LEU A 53 9.67 -2.27 8.98
N ARG A 54 8.99 -3.04 8.11
CA ARG A 54 9.53 -4.25 7.45
C ARG A 54 9.09 -4.32 5.99
N PRO A 55 9.90 -4.91 5.10
CA PRO A 55 9.54 -5.06 3.69
C PRO A 55 8.43 -6.09 3.51
N LEU A 56 7.64 -5.94 2.45
CA LEU A 56 6.70 -6.96 2.00
C LEU A 56 7.39 -7.89 0.99
N CYS A 57 7.06 -9.19 1.04
CA CYS A 57 7.52 -10.13 0.03
C CYS A 57 6.83 -9.86 -1.31
N LEU A 58 7.58 -10.05 -2.41
CA LEU A 58 6.99 -10.09 -3.75
C LEU A 58 6.22 -11.42 -3.93
N PRO A 59 5.16 -11.43 -4.75
CA PRO A 59 4.42 -12.64 -5.01
C PRO A 59 5.29 -13.69 -5.73
N PRO A 60 5.02 -14.99 -5.53
CA PRO A 60 5.64 -16.03 -6.32
C PRO A 60 5.22 -15.93 -7.79
N GLU A 61 5.96 -16.59 -8.68
CA GLU A 61 5.57 -16.69 -10.10
C GLU A 61 4.27 -17.51 -10.28
N GLU A 62 3.94 -18.38 -9.32
CA GLU A 62 2.73 -19.18 -9.36
C GLU A 62 1.47 -18.36 -9.01
N PRO A 63 0.35 -18.57 -9.72
CA PRO A 63 -0.90 -17.88 -9.41
C PRO A 63 -1.44 -18.24 -8.03
N LEU A 64 -2.03 -17.24 -7.36
CA LEU A 64 -2.74 -17.47 -6.11
C LEU A 64 -4.01 -18.30 -6.36
N THR A 65 -4.30 -19.25 -5.48
CA THR A 65 -5.48 -20.10 -5.61
C THR A 65 -6.77 -19.31 -5.32
N PRO A 66 -7.84 -19.51 -6.11
CA PRO A 66 -9.15 -18.93 -5.80
C PRO A 66 -9.62 -19.31 -4.38
N GLY A 67 -10.25 -18.37 -3.70
CA GLY A 67 -10.64 -18.49 -2.29
C GLY A 67 -9.56 -18.03 -1.30
N THR A 68 -8.32 -17.82 -1.74
CA THR A 68 -7.25 -17.25 -0.91
C THR A 68 -7.69 -15.91 -0.32
N THR A 69 -7.59 -15.78 1.00
CA THR A 69 -7.90 -14.53 1.70
C THR A 69 -6.75 -13.54 1.53
N CYS A 70 -7.07 -12.36 1.03
CA CYS A 70 -6.18 -11.22 0.93
C CYS A 70 -6.62 -10.12 1.90
N THR A 71 -5.68 -9.31 2.34
CA THR A 71 -5.95 -8.18 3.23
C THR A 71 -5.58 -6.88 2.53
N VAL A 72 -6.51 -5.93 2.53
CA VAL A 72 -6.29 -4.54 2.10
C VAL A 72 -6.18 -3.69 3.35
N VAL A 73 -5.13 -2.88 3.43
CA VAL A 73 -4.81 -2.04 4.59
C VAL A 73 -4.62 -0.61 4.14
N GLY A 74 -5.24 0.35 4.83
CA GLY A 74 -5.01 1.76 4.55
C GLY A 74 -5.90 2.68 5.38
N TRP A 75 -5.64 3.99 5.32
CA TRP A 75 -6.43 4.98 6.07
C TRP A 75 -7.68 5.46 5.32
N GLY A 76 -7.78 5.26 4.00
CA GLY A 76 -8.98 5.58 3.22
C GLY A 76 -9.42 7.06 3.21
N LYS A 77 -10.33 7.39 2.28
CA LYS A 77 -11.11 8.63 2.33
C LYS A 77 -12.42 8.34 3.05
N SER A 78 -12.81 9.18 4.00
CA SER A 78 -14.07 9.04 4.71
C SER A 78 -15.21 9.45 3.78
N HIS A 79 -16.27 8.65 3.66
CA HIS A 79 -17.44 8.96 2.81
C HIS A 79 -18.24 10.20 3.27
N HIS A 80 -17.85 10.89 4.34
CA HIS A 80 -18.63 11.96 4.97
C HIS A 80 -18.02 13.35 4.92
N ASP A 81 -16.84 13.54 4.32
CA ASP A 81 -16.30 14.87 4.08
C ASP A 81 -15.50 14.84 2.78
N GLU A 82 -15.79 15.77 1.87
CA GLU A 82 -15.09 15.97 0.59
C GLU A 82 -13.64 16.47 0.78
N GLY A 83 -12.85 15.77 1.59
CA GLY A 83 -11.46 16.13 1.87
C GLY A 83 -10.84 15.50 3.11
N SER A 84 -11.59 14.83 3.99
CA SER A 84 -11.04 14.30 5.25
C SER A 84 -10.71 12.81 5.17
N THR A 85 -9.42 12.47 5.25
CA THR A 85 -8.92 11.09 5.33
C THR A 85 -8.97 10.58 6.78
N SER A 86 -9.36 9.32 7.03
CA SER A 86 -9.46 8.78 8.40
C SER A 86 -8.11 8.85 9.12
N ASP A 87 -8.12 9.20 10.39
CA ASP A 87 -6.93 9.12 11.23
C ASP A 87 -6.62 7.70 11.72
N HIS A 88 -7.48 6.71 11.43
CA HIS A 88 -7.31 5.32 11.85
C HIS A 88 -7.04 4.41 10.65
N ILE A 89 -6.12 3.45 10.82
CA ILE A 89 -5.87 2.40 9.82
C ILE A 89 -7.07 1.46 9.74
N ASP A 90 -7.59 1.24 8.54
CA ASP A 90 -8.68 0.31 8.23
C ASP A 90 -8.09 -0.99 7.66
N LEU A 91 -8.63 -2.13 8.10
CA LEU A 91 -8.24 -3.48 7.69
C LEU A 91 -9.44 -4.20 7.10
N ARG A 92 -9.35 -4.61 5.83
CA ARG A 92 -10.41 -5.32 5.12
C ARG A 92 -9.91 -6.63 4.54
N PHE A 93 -10.69 -7.69 4.73
CA PHE A 93 -10.40 -9.02 4.19
C PHE A 93 -11.25 -9.28 2.95
N TYR A 94 -10.62 -9.79 1.89
CA TYR A 94 -11.25 -10.14 0.62
C TYR A 94 -10.81 -11.55 0.20
N HIS A 95 -11.54 -12.16 -0.72
CA HIS A 95 -11.16 -13.45 -1.31
C HIS A 95 -10.82 -13.28 -2.79
N ILE A 96 -9.77 -13.95 -3.25
CA ILE A 96 -9.46 -14.03 -4.69
C ILE A 96 -10.56 -14.83 -5.39
N LEU A 97 -11.11 -14.28 -6.45
CA LEU A 97 -12.17 -14.89 -7.25
C LEU A 97 -11.58 -15.69 -8.42
N SER A 98 -12.25 -16.76 -8.82
CA SER A 98 -11.81 -17.70 -9.87
C SER A 98 -11.77 -17.14 -11.30
N HIS A 99 -12.24 -15.92 -11.52
CA HIS A 99 -12.44 -15.33 -12.87
C HIS A 99 -11.51 -14.13 -13.16
N ILE A 100 -10.44 -13.94 -12.38
CA ILE A 100 -9.48 -12.83 -12.54
C ILE A 100 -8.08 -13.34 -12.98
N LEU A 101 -7.92 -14.63 -13.24
CA LEU A 101 -6.71 -15.21 -13.85
C LEU A 101 -6.95 -15.53 -15.33
#